data_AF-A0A645HB53-F1
#
_entry.id   AF-A0A645HB53-F1
#
_cell.length_a   1.000
_cell.length_b   1.000
_cell.length_c   1.000
_cell.angle_alpha   90.00
_cell.angle_beta   90.00
_cell.angle_gamma   90.00
#
_symmetry.space_group_name_H-M   'P 1'
#
loop_
_entity.id
_entity.type
_entity.pdbx_description
1 polymer ?
#
loop_
_entity_poly.entity_id
_entity_poly.type
_entity_poly.pdbx_seq_one_letter_code
_entity_poly.pdbx_strand_id
1 'polypeptide(L)'
;MNRLTNRGITVAISNLGRVALPAPADPHVGRVYLHVSAARPQLSAISHGDVLTVSFTSPYLETDYHAAFVRHLTGRGVAVRVNTSRVTAQELSEVEDDPSRVETCGRRRRR
;
A
#
# COMPACT_ATOMS: atom_id res chain seq x y z
N MET A 1 -1.57 -14.07 16.91
CA MET A 1 -1.78 -14.35 15.47
C MET A 1 -1.99 -15.85 15.26
N ASN A 2 -2.97 -16.29 14.45
CA ASN A 2 -3.38 -17.71 14.40
C ASN A 2 -2.33 -18.59 13.69
N ARG A 3 -1.58 -19.39 14.45
CA ARG A 3 -0.46 -20.21 13.92
C ARG A 3 -0.93 -21.40 13.10
N LEU A 4 -2.06 -22.02 13.46
CA LEU A 4 -2.55 -23.21 12.77
C LEU A 4 -3.07 -22.85 11.38
N THR A 5 -3.86 -21.78 11.27
CA THR A 5 -4.40 -21.34 9.98
C THR A 5 -3.33 -20.78 9.04
N ASN A 6 -2.23 -20.25 9.58
CA ASN A 6 -1.14 -19.69 8.76
C ASN A 6 -0.09 -20.71 8.33
N ARG A 7 -0.16 -21.97 8.80
CA ARG A 7 0.80 -23.01 8.42
C ARG A 7 0.75 -23.30 6.92
N GLY A 8 1.90 -23.27 6.26
CA GLY A 8 2.03 -23.56 4.84
C GLY A 8 1.56 -22.45 3.90
N ILE A 9 1.12 -21.29 4.41
CA ILE A 9 0.70 -20.15 3.59
C ILE A 9 1.88 -19.20 3.39
N THR A 10 2.30 -19.03 2.14
CA THR A 10 3.42 -18.16 1.75
C THR A 10 3.00 -16.71 1.54
N VAL A 11 1.79 -16.50 1.00
CA VAL A 11 1.20 -15.18 0.76
C VAL A 11 -0.30 -15.27 1.00
N ALA A 12 -0.88 -14.17 1.45
CA ALA A 12 -2.32 -14.01 1.51
C ALA A 12 -2.76 -12.83 0.65
N ILE A 13 -3.89 -13.00 -0.04
CA ILE A 13 -4.46 -11.98 -0.91
C ILE A 13 -5.92 -11.81 -0.51
N SER A 14 -6.36 -10.57 -0.36
CA SER A 14 -7.76 -10.23 -0.08
C SER A 14 -8.22 -9.18 -1.07
N ASN A 15 -9.41 -9.36 -1.64
CA ASN A 15 -10.06 -8.36 -2.46
C ASN A 15 -11.40 -8.00 -1.80
N LEU A 16 -11.52 -6.75 -1.35
CA LEU A 16 -12.75 -6.24 -0.74
C LEU A 16 -13.76 -5.76 -1.79
N GLY A 17 -13.34 -5.65 -3.05
CA GLY A 17 -14.14 -5.13 -4.13
C GLY A 17 -14.21 -3.60 -4.10
N ARG A 18 -15.34 -3.08 -4.58
CA ARG A 18 -15.63 -1.65 -4.66
C ARG A 18 -16.36 -1.21 -3.40
N VAL A 19 -15.80 -0.22 -2.71
CA VAL A 19 -16.46 0.49 -1.62
C VAL A 19 -17.22 1.68 -2.18
N ALA A 20 -18.42 1.91 -1.66
CA ALA A 20 -19.20 3.12 -1.84
C ALA A 20 -19.54 3.67 -0.46
N LEU A 21 -19.31 4.96 -0.24
CA LEU A 21 -19.62 5.62 1.01
C LEU A 21 -20.95 6.38 0.90
N PRO A 22 -21.57 6.75 2.04
CA PRO A 22 -22.75 7.60 2.03
C PRO A 22 -22.47 8.97 1.40
N ALA A 23 -23.49 9.55 0.75
CA ALA A 23 -23.41 10.77 -0.05
C ALA A 23 -22.78 12.02 0.60
N PRO A 24 -22.82 12.26 1.94
CA PRO A 24 -22.07 13.39 2.49
C PRO A 24 -20.57 13.14 2.62
N ALA A 25 -20.09 11.89 2.54
CA ALA A 25 -18.67 11.54 2.72
C ALA A 25 -18.00 11.09 1.42
N ASP A 26 -18.73 10.39 0.54
CA ASP A 26 -18.18 9.79 -0.68
C ASP A 26 -17.38 10.74 -1.57
N PRO A 27 -17.83 11.99 -1.83
CA PRO A 27 -17.08 12.92 -2.68
C PRO A 27 -15.78 13.44 -2.05
N HIS A 28 -15.64 13.31 -0.73
CA HIS A 28 -14.48 13.83 0.02
C HIS A 28 -13.41 12.76 0.27
N VAL A 29 -13.71 11.49 0.00
CA VAL A 29 -12.74 10.40 0.14
C VAL A 29 -12.09 10.16 -1.21
N GLY A 30 -10.80 10.48 -1.33
CA GLY A 30 -10.07 10.22 -2.58
C GLY A 30 -9.59 8.77 -2.72
N ARG A 31 -9.33 8.08 -1.60
CA ARG A 31 -8.78 6.72 -1.58
C ARG A 31 -9.06 6.01 -0.27
N VAL A 32 -9.33 4.71 -0.35
CA VAL A 32 -9.45 3.82 0.82
C VAL A 32 -8.29 2.83 0.84
N TYR A 33 -7.84 2.46 2.04
CA TYR A 33 -6.78 1.47 2.26
C TYR A 33 -7.27 0.39 3.20
N LEU A 34 -6.74 -0.82 3.04
CA LEU A 34 -6.92 -1.89 4.00
C LEU A 34 -5.54 -2.39 4.47
N HIS A 35 -5.26 -2.20 5.75
CA HIS A 35 -4.10 -2.75 6.42
C HIS A 35 -4.53 -3.81 7.41
N VAL A 36 -3.72 -4.86 7.54
CA VAL A 36 -3.95 -5.93 8.51
C VAL A 36 -2.66 -6.20 9.25
N SER A 37 -2.75 -6.62 10.51
CA SER A 37 -1.60 -7.25 11.16
C SER A 37 -1.27 -8.53 10.40
N ALA A 38 -0.04 -8.66 9.91
CA ALA A 38 0.35 -9.68 8.95
C ALA A 38 1.44 -10.62 9.53
N ALA A 39 1.22 -11.94 9.47
CA ALA A 39 2.16 -13.00 9.90
C ALA A 39 3.06 -13.44 8.73
N ARG A 40 2.71 -12.96 7.55
CA ARG A 40 3.23 -13.30 6.23
C ARG A 40 2.87 -12.14 5.30
N PRO A 41 3.46 -12.03 4.10
CA PRO A 41 3.05 -11.05 3.13
C PRO A 41 1.54 -11.13 2.86
N GLN A 42 0.86 -10.01 3.03
CA GLN A 42 -0.55 -9.81 2.71
C GLN A 42 -0.65 -8.72 1.64
N LEU A 43 -1.38 -9.03 0.56
CA LEU A 43 -1.84 -8.05 -0.40
C LEU A 43 -3.34 -7.85 -0.19
N SER A 44 -3.75 -6.59 -0.08
CA SER A 44 -5.15 -6.22 0.13
C SER A 44 -5.57 -5.24 -0.95
N ALA A 45 -6.53 -5.64 -1.79
CA ALA A 45 -7.08 -4.84 -2.86
C ALA A 45 -8.44 -4.26 -2.47
N ILE A 46 -8.62 -2.97 -2.72
CA ILE A 46 -9.87 -2.25 -2.49
C ILE A 46 -9.99 -1.12 -3.51
N SER A 47 -11.18 -0.92 -4.06
CA SER A 47 -11.44 0.17 -5.03
C SER A 47 -12.42 1.19 -4.46
N HIS A 48 -12.19 2.47 -4.73
CA HIS A 48 -13.12 3.56 -4.46
C HIS A 48 -13.01 4.59 -5.60
N GLY A 49 -14.14 5.08 -6.09
CA GLY A 49 -14.18 5.83 -7.36
C GLY A 49 -13.50 5.06 -8.49
N ASP A 50 -12.56 5.71 -9.17
CA ASP A 50 -11.76 5.15 -10.26
C ASP A 50 -10.37 4.64 -9.81
N VAL A 51 -10.14 4.57 -8.48
CA VAL A 51 -8.84 4.23 -7.90
C VAL A 51 -8.88 2.84 -7.28
N LEU A 52 -8.07 1.93 -7.80
CA LEU A 52 -7.73 0.66 -7.16
C LEU A 52 -6.50 0.85 -6.26
N THR A 53 -6.69 0.66 -4.96
CA THR A 53 -5.60 0.62 -3.98
C THR A 53 -5.19 -0.83 -3.71
N VAL A 54 -3.90 -1.11 -3.82
CA VAL A 54 -3.30 -2.36 -3.36
C VAL A 54 -2.35 -2.04 -2.20
N SER A 55 -2.72 -2.48 -1.01
CA SER A 55 -1.91 -2.35 0.21
C SER A 55 -1.07 -3.60 0.41
N PHE A 56 0.22 -3.42 0.67
CA PHE A 56 1.14 -4.48 1.06
C PHE A 56 1.40 -4.38 2.56
N THR A 57 1.17 -5.46 3.30
CA THR A 57 1.55 -5.54 4.71
C THR A 57 2.26 -6.86 4.98
N SER A 58 3.44 -6.80 5.58
CA SER A 58 4.31 -7.95 5.71
C SER A 58 5.18 -7.81 6.96
N PRO A 59 5.53 -8.91 7.65
CA PRO A 59 6.55 -8.88 8.70
C PRO A 59 7.98 -8.81 8.15
N TYR A 60 8.18 -8.84 6.83
CA TYR A 60 9.50 -8.85 6.21
C TYR A 60 10.01 -7.44 5.88
N LEU A 61 11.32 -7.23 6.05
CA LEU A 61 12.00 -5.99 5.70
C LEU A 61 12.27 -5.85 4.20
N GLU A 62 12.42 -6.97 3.50
CA GLU A 62 12.66 -6.99 2.07
C GLU A 62 11.41 -6.49 1.32
N THR A 63 11.61 -5.69 0.26
CA THR A 63 10.53 -5.03 -0.50
C THR A 63 10.64 -5.23 -2.01
N ASP A 64 11.55 -6.09 -2.46
CA ASP A 64 11.79 -6.35 -3.88
C ASP A 64 10.55 -6.87 -4.61
N TYR A 65 9.68 -7.60 -3.91
CA TYR A 65 8.39 -8.05 -4.44
C TYR A 65 7.42 -6.90 -4.70
N HIS A 66 7.50 -5.77 -3.97
CA HIS A 66 6.73 -4.57 -4.30
C HIS A 66 7.17 -4.01 -5.65
N ALA A 67 8.48 -3.86 -5.86
CA ALA A 67 9.03 -3.35 -7.11
C ALA A 67 8.75 -4.27 -8.30
N ALA A 68 8.84 -5.60 -8.10
CA ALA A 68 8.48 -6.58 -9.10
C ALA A 68 7.00 -6.49 -9.51
N PHE A 69 6.10 -6.31 -8.54
CA PHE A 69 4.68 -6.13 -8.79
C PHE A 69 4.38 -4.86 -9.60
N VAL A 70 4.98 -3.72 -9.20
CA VAL A 70 4.83 -2.46 -9.92
C VAL A 70 5.34 -2.59 -11.36
N ARG A 71 6.54 -3.16 -11.55
CA ARG A 71 7.12 -3.38 -12.88
C ARG A 71 6.25 -4.28 -13.76
N HIS A 72 5.64 -5.30 -13.17
CA HIS A 72 4.74 -6.20 -13.90
C HIS A 72 3.51 -5.46 -14.45
N LEU A 73 2.91 -4.57 -13.64
CA LEU A 73 1.74 -3.79 -14.04
C LEU A 73 2.10 -2.70 -15.06
N THR A 74 3.15 -1.94 -14.80
CA THR A 74 3.56 -0.85 -15.71
C THR A 74 4.06 -1.40 -17.05
N GLY A 75 4.72 -2.56 -17.06
CA GLY A 75 5.09 -3.27 -18.30
C GLY A 75 3.89 -3.70 -19.15
N ARG A 76 2.67 -3.69 -18.60
CA ARG A 76 1.40 -3.95 -19.30
C ARG A 76 0.59 -2.68 -19.58
N GLY A 77 1.18 -1.49 -19.39
CA GLY A 77 0.53 -0.22 -19.63
C GLY A 77 -0.42 0.24 -18.51
N VAL A 78 -0.44 -0.43 -17.35
CA VAL A 78 -1.25 0.00 -16.20
C VAL A 78 -0.56 1.17 -15.51
N ALA A 79 -1.26 2.29 -15.36
CA ALA A 79 -0.78 3.44 -14.61
C ALA A 79 -0.74 3.11 -13.11
N VAL A 80 0.45 3.20 -12.49
CA VAL A 80 0.65 2.88 -11.08
C VAL A 80 1.23 4.09 -10.35
N ARG A 81 0.64 4.42 -9.19
CA ARG A 81 1.20 5.37 -8.22
C ARG A 81 1.63 4.60 -6.98
N VAL A 82 2.89 4.72 -6.58
CA VAL A 82 3.41 4.12 -5.35
C VAL A 82 3.34 5.14 -4.23
N ASN A 83 2.84 4.74 -3.07
CA ASN A 83 2.81 5.57 -1.87
C ASN A 83 3.33 4.74 -0.69
N THR A 84 4.16 5.36 0.15
CA THR A 84 4.72 4.75 1.35
C THR A 84 4.50 5.70 2.53
N SER A 85 3.98 5.17 3.63
CA SER A 85 3.85 5.95 4.86
C SER A 85 5.23 6.33 5.40
N ARG A 86 5.39 7.60 5.77
CA ARG A 86 6.53 8.09 6.53
C ARG A 86 6.29 7.75 7.99
N VAL A 87 7.26 7.10 8.62
CA VAL A 87 7.09 6.57 9.98
C VAL A 87 8.26 6.90 10.90
N THR A 88 9.35 7.46 10.37
CA THR A 88 10.48 7.92 11.19
C THR A 88 10.37 9.42 11.46
N ALA A 89 10.90 9.86 12.61
CA ALA A 89 10.94 11.28 12.98
C ALA A 89 11.63 12.14 11.91
N GLN A 90 12.70 11.61 11.31
CA GLN A 90 13.41 12.28 10.22
C GLN A 90 12.54 12.43 8.96
N GLU A 91 11.83 11.38 8.54
CA GLU A 91 10.95 11.48 7.37
C GLU A 91 9.80 12.47 7.61
N LEU A 92 9.29 12.57 8.84
CA LEU A 92 8.22 13.50 9.20
C LEU A 92 8.71 14.95 9.18
N SER A 93 9.90 15.23 9.73
CA SER A 93 10.49 16.58 9.70
C SER A 93 10.81 17.06 8.28
N GLU A 94 11.22 16.16 7.38
CA GLU A 94 11.49 16.50 5.97
C GLU A 94 10.25 16.98 5.20
N VAL A 95 9.04 16.69 5.69
CA VAL A 95 7.76 17.16 5.11
C VAL A 95 7.29 18.47 5.74
N GLU A 96 7.59 18.69 7.02
CA GLU A 96 7.33 19.98 7.68
C GLU A 96 8.10 21.12 6.99
N ASP A 97 9.33 20.84 6.57
CA ASP A 97 10.17 21.80 5.84
C ASP A 97 9.77 21.98 4.36
N ASP A 98 9.16 20.96 3.72
CA ASP A 98 8.70 21.01 2.32
C ASP A 98 7.45 20.12 2.08
N PRO A 99 6.24 20.71 2.10
CA PRO A 99 4.98 19.98 1.93
C PRO A 99 4.81 19.35 0.54
N SER A 100 5.56 19.79 -0.47
CA SER A 100 5.43 19.27 -1.85
C SER A 100 5.99 17.85 -2.00
N ARG A 101 6.80 17.39 -1.03
CA ARG A 101 7.46 16.08 -1.07
C ARG A 101 6.56 14.93 -0.69
N VAL A 102 5.33 15.19 -0.24
CA VAL A 102 4.39 14.18 0.28
C VAL A 102 4.21 13.00 -0.70
N GLU A 103 4.28 13.25 -2.01
CA GLU A 103 3.98 12.27 -3.07
C GLU A 103 5.20 11.56 -3.71
N THR A 104 6.45 11.95 -3.42
CA THR A 104 7.63 11.55 -4.23
C THR A 104 8.56 10.49 -3.62
N CYS A 105 8.24 9.90 -2.47
CA CYS A 105 9.18 9.02 -1.77
C CYS A 105 9.20 7.59 -2.34
N GLY A 106 10.07 7.33 -3.32
CA GLY A 106 10.32 5.98 -3.87
C GLY A 106 11.78 5.56 -3.94
N ARG A 107 12.73 6.41 -3.54
CA ARG A 107 14.18 6.10 -3.61
C ARG A 107 14.96 6.86 -2.56
N ARG A 108 15.33 6.21 -1.46
CA ARG A 108 16.60 6.45 -0.73
C ARG A 108 16.73 5.49 0.46
N ARG A 109 17.30 4.31 0.20
CA ARG A 109 18.22 3.65 1.14
C ARG A 109 19.35 3.01 0.33
N ARG A 110 20.36 3.81 -0.03
CA ARG A 110 21.67 3.30 -0.42
C ARG A 110 22.54 3.34 0.83
N ARG A 111 22.96 2.13 1.25
CA ARG A 111 24.02 1.75 2.19
C ARG A 111 23.97 2.36 3.59
#